data_AF-A0AA42AUA5-F1
#
_entry.id   AF-A0AA42AUA5-F1
#
_cell.length_a   1.000
_cell.length_b   1.000
_cell.length_c   1.000
_cell.angle_alpha   90.00
_cell.angle_beta   90.00
_cell.angle_gamma   90.00
#
_symmetry.space_group_name_H-M   'P 1'
#
loop_
_entity.id
_entity.type
_entity.pdbx_description
1 polymer ?
#
loop_
_entity_poly.entity_id
_entity_poly.type
_entity_poly.pdbx_seq_one_letter_code
_entity_poly.pdbx_strand_id
1 'polypeptide(L)'
;MEDDKSHVGGSSSNSGICNLEMNKAERAVWLMKCPLVVAKSWQSHSSDPNPVAKVVLSVDPLLPPGDPDSVQFTMELAGNDNQNMPKNYALNTFRDIVPMCIFSETNQ
;
A
#
# COMPACT_ATOMS: atom_id res chain seq x y z
N MET A 1 57.27 -14.37 14.65
CA MET A 1 56.66 -15.56 15.26
C MET A 1 55.27 -15.15 15.71
N GLU A 2 54.17 -15.48 15.07
CA GLU A 2 53.79 -16.08 13.79
C GLU A 2 52.30 -15.76 13.70
N ASP A 3 51.82 -15.47 12.49
CA ASP A 3 50.40 -15.45 12.16
C ASP A 3 49.75 -16.80 12.48
N ASP A 4 48.53 -16.81 13.03
CA ASP A 4 47.61 -17.92 12.77
C ASP A 4 46.21 -17.40 12.39
N LYS A 5 45.95 -17.59 11.11
CA LYS A 5 44.72 -17.34 10.37
C LYS A 5 44.00 -18.69 10.28
N SER A 6 42.94 -18.89 11.05
CA SER A 6 42.03 -20.02 10.81
C SER A 6 40.89 -19.59 9.88
N HIS A 7 41.06 -19.89 8.58
CA HIS A 7 40.02 -19.94 7.57
C HIS A 7 39.60 -21.41 7.43
N VAL A 8 38.42 -21.81 7.93
CA VAL A 8 37.68 -23.01 7.53
C VAL A 8 36.24 -22.76 7.96
N GLY A 9 35.18 -22.93 7.18
CA GLY A 9 34.99 -23.54 5.87
C GLY A 9 33.47 -23.69 5.71
N GLY A 10 32.99 -23.55 4.48
CA GLY A 10 31.56 -23.59 4.18
C GLY A 10 30.89 -24.87 4.69
N SER A 11 29.72 -24.69 5.28
CA SER A 11 28.72 -25.75 5.37
C SER A 11 27.63 -25.42 4.36
N SER A 12 27.75 -26.00 3.17
CA SER A 12 26.69 -26.10 2.18
C SER A 12 25.60 -27.02 2.72
N SER A 13 24.73 -26.51 3.59
CA SER A 13 23.41 -27.09 3.80
C SER A 13 22.46 -26.38 2.84
N ASN A 14 22.06 -27.09 1.78
CA ASN A 14 21.05 -26.68 0.82
C ASN A 14 19.66 -26.65 1.49
N SER A 15 19.48 -25.72 2.42
CA SER A 15 18.22 -25.38 3.04
C SER A 15 17.90 -23.99 2.48
N GLY A 16 16.96 -23.90 1.55
CA GLY A 16 16.58 -22.64 0.92
C GLY A 16 16.24 -21.61 1.99
N ILE A 17 17.17 -20.70 2.27
CA ILE A 17 16.95 -19.61 3.20
C ILE A 17 16.01 -18.64 2.50
N CYS A 18 14.74 -18.69 2.86
CA CYS A 18 13.77 -17.66 2.53
C CYS A 18 14.16 -16.38 3.30
N ASN A 19 15.05 -15.57 2.72
CA ASN A 19 15.42 -14.29 3.31
C ASN A 19 14.28 -13.29 3.05
N LEU A 20 13.62 -12.83 4.12
CA LEU A 20 12.63 -11.76 4.06
C LEU A 20 13.34 -10.41 4.17
N GLU A 21 13.22 -9.57 3.14
CA GLU A 21 13.72 -8.20 3.20
C GLU A 21 12.87 -7.38 4.18
N MET A 22 13.51 -6.82 5.23
CA MET A 22 12.82 -6.01 6.25
C MET A 22 13.10 -4.50 6.12
N ASN A 23 13.85 -4.06 5.10
CA ASN A 23 14.26 -2.65 4.93
C ASN A 23 13.09 -1.65 4.80
N LYS A 24 11.87 -2.14 4.57
CA LYS A 24 10.66 -1.30 4.41
C LYS A 24 9.63 -1.53 5.52
N ALA A 25 9.95 -2.32 6.54
CA ALA A 25 8.98 -2.72 7.57
C ALA A 25 8.42 -1.55 8.39
N GLU A 26 9.19 -0.47 8.54
CA GLU A 26 8.79 0.74 9.27
C GLU A 26 7.94 1.72 8.45
N ARG A 27 7.67 1.44 7.17
CA ARG A 27 6.87 2.33 6.32
C ARG A 27 5.39 2.22 6.67
N ALA A 28 4.78 3.35 7.01
CA ALA A 28 3.33 3.44 7.15
C ALA A 28 2.64 3.27 5.79
N VAL A 29 1.67 2.38 5.75
CA VAL A 29 0.89 2.03 4.55
C VAL A 29 -0.59 2.04 4.90
N TRP A 30 -1.42 2.50 3.97
CA TRP A 30 -2.87 2.52 4.15
C TRP A 30 -3.48 1.39 3.35
N LEU A 31 -4.28 0.57 4.01
CA LEU A 31 -5.07 -0.46 3.37
C LEU A 31 -6.48 0.06 3.14
N MET A 32 -6.97 -0.08 1.91
CA MET A 32 -8.31 0.34 1.54
C MET A 32 -9.07 -0.82 0.91
N LYS A 33 -10.35 -0.92 1.23
CA LYS A 33 -11.26 -1.85 0.55
C LYS A 33 -11.64 -1.26 -0.81
N CYS A 34 -11.23 -1.91 -1.89
CA CYS A 34 -11.56 -1.49 -3.26
C CYS A 34 -12.82 -2.22 -3.79
N PRO A 35 -13.89 -1.51 -4.18
CA PRO A 35 -15.03 -2.11 -4.87
C PRO A 35 -14.62 -2.76 -6.20
N LEU A 36 -15.24 -3.89 -6.56
CA LEU A 36 -14.86 -4.66 -7.77
C LEU A 36 -14.94 -3.83 -9.06
N VAL A 37 -15.93 -2.94 -9.18
CA VAL A 37 -16.09 -2.09 -10.35
C VAL A 37 -14.90 -1.12 -10.53
N VAL A 38 -14.37 -0.59 -9.41
CA VAL A 38 -13.21 0.30 -9.41
C VAL A 38 -11.94 -0.48 -9.78
N ALA A 39 -11.74 -1.66 -9.18
CA ALA A 39 -10.58 -2.51 -9.47
C ALA A 39 -10.49 -2.88 -10.97
N LYS A 40 -11.64 -3.21 -11.59
CA LYS A 40 -11.72 -3.51 -13.02
C LYS A 40 -11.36 -2.30 -13.89
N SER A 41 -11.84 -1.12 -13.52
CA SER A 41 -11.51 0.12 -14.21
C SER A 41 -10.03 0.46 -14.11
N TRP A 42 -9.39 0.26 -12.95
CA TRP A 42 -7.95 0.46 -12.84
C TRP A 42 -7.12 -0.53 -13.64
N GLN A 43 -7.57 -1.78 -13.72
CA GLN A 43 -6.90 -2.80 -14.54
C GLN A 43 -6.96 -2.49 -16.03
N SER A 44 -8.01 -1.84 -16.55
CA SER A 44 -8.02 -1.38 -17.94
C SER A 44 -7.01 -0.26 -18.23
N HIS A 45 -6.52 0.42 -17.20
CA HIS A 45 -5.48 1.45 -17.29
C HIS A 45 -4.07 0.95 -16.90
N SER A 46 -3.84 -0.37 -16.78
CA SER A 46 -2.58 -0.92 -16.26
C SER A 46 -1.34 -0.57 -17.09
N SER A 47 -1.50 -0.27 -18.38
CA SER A 47 -0.42 0.13 -19.29
C SER A 47 -0.32 1.65 -19.47
N ASP A 48 -1.25 2.42 -18.90
CA ASP A 48 -1.27 3.87 -19.01
C ASP A 48 -0.44 4.47 -17.86
N PRO A 49 0.57 5.31 -18.15
CA PRO A 49 1.34 5.99 -17.10
C PRO A 49 0.54 7.04 -16.34
N ASN A 50 -0.67 7.40 -16.80
CA ASN A 50 -1.50 8.40 -16.14
C ASN A 50 -2.07 7.89 -14.81
N PRO A 51 -2.17 8.75 -13.78
CA PRO A 51 -2.81 8.38 -12.52
C PRO A 51 -4.26 7.90 -12.72
N VAL A 52 -4.64 6.81 -12.06
CA VAL A 52 -5.98 6.22 -12.16
C VAL A 52 -7.00 6.84 -11.20
N ALA A 53 -6.54 7.56 -10.18
CA ALA A 53 -7.36 8.24 -9.19
C ALA A 53 -6.56 9.31 -8.43
N LYS A 54 -7.27 10.19 -7.73
CA LYS A 54 -6.71 11.07 -6.70
C LYS A 54 -7.47 10.91 -5.38
N VAL A 55 -6.74 10.98 -4.27
CA VAL A 55 -7.33 11.04 -2.93
C VAL A 55 -7.36 12.49 -2.49
N VAL A 56 -8.52 12.96 -2.03
CA VAL A 56 -8.75 14.32 -1.56
C VAL A 56 -9.02 14.27 -0.06
N LEU A 57 -8.24 15.05 0.69
CA LEU A 57 -8.42 15.30 2.11
C LEU A 57 -9.08 16.66 2.28
N SER A 58 -10.29 16.67 2.81
CA SER A 58 -11.02 17.88 3.17
C SER A 58 -10.97 18.06 4.68
N VAL A 59 -10.58 19.26 5.12
CA VAL A 59 -10.50 19.61 6.54
C VAL A 59 -11.40 20.83 6.76
N ASP A 60 -12.36 20.70 7.67
CA ASP A 60 -13.18 21.83 8.10
C ASP A 60 -12.63 22.37 9.44
N PRO A 61 -11.95 23.54 9.43
CA PRO A 61 -11.37 24.11 10.64
C PRO A 61 -12.41 24.70 11.60
N LEU A 62 -13.66 24.85 11.17
CA LEU A 62 -14.75 25.34 12.02
C LEU A 62 -15.29 24.25 12.94
N LEU A 63 -15.03 22.98 12.62
CA LEU A 63 -15.43 21.83 13.43
C LEU A 63 -14.39 21.51 14.49
N PRO A 64 -14.80 21.07 15.69
CA PRO A 64 -13.88 20.76 16.77
C PRO A 64 -12.99 19.55 16.43
N PRO A 65 -11.74 19.51 16.95
CA PRO A 65 -10.86 18.37 16.77
C PRO A 65 -11.49 17.09 17.34
N GLY A 66 -11.54 16.03 16.52
CA GLY A 66 -12.14 14.74 16.89
C GLY A 66 -13.58 14.58 16.43
N ASP A 67 -14.20 15.61 15.85
CA ASP A 67 -15.45 15.46 15.11
C ASP A 67 -15.19 14.60 13.85
N PRO A 68 -15.97 13.53 13.59
CA PRO A 68 -15.78 12.68 12.42
C PRO A 68 -15.95 13.42 11.08
N ASP A 69 -16.66 14.54 11.05
CA ASP A 69 -16.85 15.38 9.87
C ASP A 69 -15.79 16.49 9.73
N SER A 70 -14.96 16.73 10.77
CA SER A 70 -13.83 17.68 10.68
C SER A 70 -12.78 17.29 9.64
N VAL A 71 -12.66 15.99 9.34
CA VAL A 71 -11.70 15.45 8.39
C VAL A 71 -12.36 14.39 7.53
N GLN A 72 -12.48 14.66 6.24
CA GLN A 72 -13.11 13.76 5.28
C GLN A 72 -12.13 13.34 4.18
N PHE A 73 -12.06 12.04 3.90
CA PHE A 73 -11.32 11.50 2.79
C PHE A 73 -12.28 11.10 1.67
N THR A 74 -11.96 11.52 0.45
CA THR A 74 -12.67 11.10 -0.76
C THR A 74 -11.68 10.66 -1.82
N MET A 75 -12.15 9.84 -2.77
CA MET A 75 -11.39 9.38 -3.91
C MET A 75 -12.12 9.74 -5.19
N GLU A 76 -11.46 10.46 -6.08
CA GLU A 76 -11.95 10.78 -7.41
C GLU A 76 -11.23 9.92 -8.45
N LEU A 77 -11.98 9.22 -9.30
CA LEU A 77 -11.43 8.38 -10.36
C LEU A 77 -11.07 9.20 -11.60
N ALA A 78 -9.93 8.91 -12.21
CA ALA A 78 -9.51 9.47 -13.49
C ALA A 78 -10.05 8.63 -14.65
N GLY A 79 -10.21 9.24 -15.83
CA GLY A 79 -10.36 8.51 -17.10
C GLY A 79 -11.67 7.75 -17.31
N ASN A 80 -12.76 8.11 -16.63
CA ASN A 80 -13.98 7.31 -16.69
C ASN A 80 -15.04 7.92 -17.62
N ASP A 81 -15.07 7.44 -18.86
CA ASP A 81 -16.10 7.74 -19.88
C ASP A 81 -17.35 6.84 -19.74
N ASN A 82 -17.33 5.89 -18.80
CA ASN A 82 -18.48 5.06 -18.52
C ASN A 82 -19.53 5.87 -17.74
N GLN A 83 -20.57 6.32 -18.45
CA GLN A 83 -21.65 7.20 -17.97
C GLN A 83 -22.35 6.71 -16.69
N ASN A 84 -22.17 5.45 -16.31
CA ASN A 84 -22.88 4.79 -15.20
C ASN A 84 -22.02 4.49 -13.96
N MET A 85 -20.77 4.95 -13.89
CA MET A 85 -19.91 4.73 -12.72
C MET A 85 -19.66 6.03 -11.95
N PRO A 86 -19.84 6.03 -10.60
CA PRO A 86 -19.55 7.19 -9.78
C PRO A 86 -18.12 7.68 -9.98
N LYS A 87 -17.94 9.00 -10.08
CA LYS A 87 -16.63 9.63 -10.16
C LYS A 87 -15.98 9.79 -8.80
N ASN A 88 -16.78 9.98 -7.75
CA ASN A 88 -16.33 10.25 -6.39
C ASN A 88 -16.81 9.16 -5.43
N TYR A 89 -15.90 8.72 -4.56
CA TYR A 89 -16.15 7.73 -3.50
C TYR A 89 -15.73 8.31 -2.16
N ALA A 90 -16.61 8.28 -1.17
CA ALA A 90 -16.23 8.58 0.20
C ALA A 90 -15.38 7.44 0.77
N LEU A 91 -14.31 7.79 1.49
CA LEU A 91 -13.40 6.84 2.12
C LEU A 91 -13.62 6.88 3.64
N ASN A 92 -14.18 5.81 4.18
CA ASN A 92 -14.29 5.65 5.63
C ASN A 92 -12.92 5.28 6.19
N THR A 93 -12.46 6.01 7.21
CA THR A 93 -11.25 5.65 7.94
C THR A 93 -11.62 4.71 9.08
N PHE A 94 -11.17 3.47 8.98
CA PHE A 94 -11.28 2.51 10.07
C PHE A 94 -9.91 2.44 10.73
N ARG A 95 -9.85 2.77 12.03
CA ARG A 95 -8.60 2.83 12.79
C ARG A 95 -8.45 1.71 13.80
N ASP A 96 -9.33 0.70 13.78
CA ASP A 96 -9.17 -0.44 14.69
C ASP A 96 -7.90 -1.18 14.28
N ILE A 97 -6.88 -1.06 15.13
CA ILE A 97 -5.52 -1.50 14.85
C ILE A 97 -5.52 -3.02 14.83
N VAL A 98 -5.50 -3.60 13.65
CA VAL A 98 -5.18 -5.02 13.44
C VAL A 98 -3.67 -5.09 13.17
N PRO A 99 -2.88 -5.89 13.92
CA PRO A 99 -1.47 -6.11 13.60
C PRO A 99 -1.35 -6.76 12.22
N MET A 100 -1.08 -5.95 11.19
CA MET A 100 -0.92 -6.39 9.81
C MET A 100 0.49 -6.06 9.33
N CYS A 101 1.13 -7.04 8.69
CA CYS A 101 2.41 -6.88 8.02
C CYS A 101 2.22 -7.13 6.52
N ILE A 102 2.87 -6.33 5.68
CA ILE A 102 2.82 -6.48 4.21
C ILE A 102 4.16 -7.03 3.73
N PHE A 103 4.10 -8.08 2.90
CA PHE A 103 5.25 -8.67 2.23
C PHE A 103 4.94 -8.71 0.72
N SER A 104 5.97 -8.59 -0.11
CA SER A 104 5.87 -8.74 -1.56
C SER A 104 6.82 -9.82 -2.05
N GLU A 105 6.39 -10.60 -3.03
CA GLU A 105 7.21 -11.59 -3.71
C GLU A 105 7.44 -11.14 -5.16
N THR A 106 8.66 -11.29 -5.65
CA THR A 106 9.04 -11.00 -7.04
C THR A 106 9.66 -12.24 -7.66
N ASN A 107 9.31 -12.56 -8.90
CA ASN A 107 10.01 -13.62 -9.65
C ASN A 107 11.47 -13.20 -9.87
N GLN A 108 12.39 -14.08 -9.55
CA GLN A 108 13.84 -13.89 -9.70
C GLN A 108 14.34 -14.43 -11.04
#